data_AF-M5UFZ9-F1
#
_entry.id   AF-M5UFZ9-F1
#
_cell.length_a   1.000
_cell.length_b   1.000
_cell.length_c   1.000
_cell.angle_alpha   90.00
_cell.angle_beta   90.00
_cell.angle_gamma   90.00
#
_symmetry.space_group_name_H-M   'P 1'
#
loop_
_entity.id
_entity.type
_entity.pdbx_description
1 polymer ?
#
loop_
_entity_poly.entity_id
_entity_poly.type
_entity_poly.pdbx_seq_one_letter_code
_entity_poly.pdbx_strand_id
1 'polypeptide(L)'
;MFLLMVGMTSTASADFGTWLHNKKMAYWRNTAWPDPFNEADAIQVVTPFEIMKNNGWRSHNTIGHELFRAGDGALLAAGQNRVRWIATQSPLTRREIHVLEGVNAAETDARVAAVREAVAGLTLDGVEPTILVTRSVPPTTPGSMATKINRDRFENIPIPKLPTTTASGQQGVAE
;
A
#
# COMPACT_ATOMS: atom_id res chain seq x y z
N MET A 1 -38.09 -48.35 46.03
CA MET A 1 -38.22 -47.30 45.01
C MET A 1 -37.04 -47.47 44.05
N PHE A 2 -37.26 -48.12 42.90
CA PHE A 2 -36.20 -48.52 41.98
C PHE A 2 -35.91 -47.38 41.00
N LEU A 3 -34.65 -46.95 40.93
CA LEU A 3 -34.18 -45.84 40.11
C LEU A 3 -34.00 -46.32 38.67
N LEU A 4 -34.68 -45.70 37.71
CA LEU A 4 -34.68 -46.07 36.29
C LEU A 4 -33.52 -45.34 35.59
N MET A 5 -32.42 -46.06 35.31
CA MET A 5 -31.30 -45.56 34.51
C MET A 5 -31.72 -45.49 33.03
N VAL A 6 -31.96 -44.29 32.52
CA VAL A 6 -32.14 -44.02 31.09
C VAL A 6 -30.75 -44.06 30.44
N GLY A 7 -30.43 -45.18 29.80
CA GLY A 7 -29.24 -45.27 28.95
C GLY A 7 -29.43 -44.43 27.69
N MET A 8 -28.59 -43.42 27.49
CA MET A 8 -28.52 -42.70 26.22
C MET A 8 -27.93 -43.62 25.15
N THR A 9 -28.78 -44.08 24.23
CA THR A 9 -28.35 -44.82 23.05
C THR A 9 -27.89 -43.82 21.98
N SER A 10 -26.59 -43.61 21.88
CA SER A 10 -26.00 -42.88 20.75
C SER A 10 -26.20 -43.71 19.48
N THR A 11 -27.12 -43.31 18.60
CA THR A 11 -27.29 -43.95 17.30
C THR A 11 -26.24 -43.42 16.32
N ALA A 12 -25.28 -44.26 15.95
CA ALA A 12 -24.38 -43.97 14.85
C ALA A 12 -25.11 -44.25 13.52
N SER A 13 -25.41 -43.23 12.73
CA SER A 13 -25.88 -43.42 11.35
C SER A 13 -24.68 -43.46 10.41
N ALA A 14 -24.55 -44.54 9.65
CA ALA A 14 -23.56 -44.64 8.59
C ALA A 14 -24.15 -44.02 7.32
N ASP A 15 -23.88 -42.74 7.06
CA ASP A 15 -24.26 -42.10 5.81
C ASP A 15 -23.27 -42.49 4.70
N PHE A 16 -23.53 -43.65 4.11
CA PHE A 16 -22.72 -44.21 3.04
C PHE A 16 -22.76 -43.36 1.76
N GLY A 17 -23.86 -42.62 1.54
CA GLY A 17 -24.03 -41.74 0.39
C GLY A 17 -23.07 -40.57 0.42
N THR A 18 -22.99 -39.85 1.55
CA THR A 18 -22.01 -38.77 1.71
C THR A 18 -20.58 -39.30 1.79
N TRP A 19 -20.35 -40.47 2.38
CA TRP A 19 -19.03 -41.10 2.38
C TRP A 19 -18.53 -41.38 0.95
N LEU A 20 -19.33 -42.04 0.11
CA LEU A 20 -18.98 -42.31 -1.29
C LEU A 20 -18.78 -41.03 -2.09
N HIS A 21 -19.65 -40.04 -1.90
CA HIS A 21 -19.53 -38.73 -2.54
C HIS A 21 -18.19 -38.06 -2.18
N ASN A 22 -17.85 -38.00 -0.89
CA ASN A 22 -16.61 -37.42 -0.42
C ASN A 22 -15.37 -38.16 -0.95
N LYS A 23 -15.42 -39.50 -1.03
CA LYS A 23 -14.34 -40.31 -1.62
C LYS A 23 -14.17 -40.02 -3.11
N LYS A 24 -15.27 -39.94 -3.86
CA LYS A 24 -15.26 -39.60 -5.28
C LYS A 24 -14.68 -38.19 -5.50
N MET A 25 -15.14 -37.20 -4.72
CA MET A 25 -14.61 -35.83 -4.80
C MET A 25 -13.11 -35.78 -4.46
N ALA A 26 -12.67 -36.50 -3.42
CA ALA A 26 -11.26 -36.57 -3.06
C ALA A 26 -10.39 -37.20 -4.15
N TYR A 27 -10.87 -38.25 -4.83
CA TYR A 27 -10.17 -38.87 -5.96
C TYR A 27 -9.96 -37.85 -7.09
N TRP A 28 -11.03 -37.20 -7.56
CA TRP A 28 -10.93 -36.22 -8.64
C TRP A 28 -10.06 -35.01 -8.26
N ARG A 29 -10.14 -34.56 -7.00
CA ARG A 29 -9.30 -33.49 -6.48
C ARG A 29 -7.81 -33.85 -6.46
N ASN A 30 -7.48 -35.09 -6.08
CA ASN A 30 -6.09 -35.56 -6.10
C ASN A 30 -5.58 -35.75 -7.53
N THR A 31 -6.43 -36.23 -8.45
CA THR A 31 -6.05 -36.36 -9.86
C THR A 31 -5.84 -35.02 -10.53
N ALA A 32 -6.62 -34.00 -10.15
CA ALA A 32 -6.47 -32.63 -10.67
C ALA A 32 -5.35 -31.85 -9.98
N TRP A 33 -4.72 -32.37 -8.94
CA TRP A 33 -3.61 -31.69 -8.26
C TRP A 33 -2.38 -31.59 -9.20
N PRO A 34 -1.70 -30.43 -9.28
CA PRO A 34 -1.85 -29.21 -8.46
C PRO A 34 -2.68 -28.07 -9.08
N ASP A 35 -3.07 -28.17 -10.35
CA ASP A 35 -3.57 -27.04 -11.17
C ASP A 35 -4.65 -26.14 -10.53
N PRO A 36 -5.75 -26.66 -9.93
CA PRO A 36 -6.79 -25.79 -9.38
C PRO A 36 -6.37 -25.05 -8.09
N PHE A 37 -5.26 -25.44 -7.46
CA PHE A 37 -4.75 -24.81 -6.25
C PHE A 37 -3.68 -23.76 -6.55
N ASN A 38 -2.93 -23.91 -7.65
CA ASN A 38 -1.85 -23.01 -8.02
C ASN A 38 -2.34 -21.59 -8.32
N GLU A 39 -3.44 -21.44 -9.06
CA GLU A 39 -3.99 -20.12 -9.37
C GLU A 39 -4.51 -19.40 -8.13
N ALA A 40 -5.21 -20.15 -7.26
CA ALA A 40 -5.74 -19.61 -6.01
C ALA A 40 -4.61 -19.16 -5.07
N ASP A 41 -3.56 -19.98 -4.94
CA ASP A 41 -2.39 -19.66 -4.13
C ASP A 41 -1.62 -18.45 -4.72
N ALA A 42 -1.41 -18.42 -6.03
CA ALA A 42 -0.78 -17.29 -6.71
C ALA A 42 -1.55 -15.97 -6.49
N ILE A 43 -2.88 -16.00 -6.59
CA ILE A 43 -3.72 -14.81 -6.31
C ILE A 43 -3.59 -14.40 -4.85
N GLN A 44 -3.59 -15.34 -3.90
CA GLN A 44 -3.42 -15.04 -2.47
C GLN A 44 -2.06 -14.40 -2.17
N VAL A 45 -1.02 -14.79 -2.90
CA VAL A 45 0.31 -14.17 -2.77
C VAL A 45 0.34 -12.78 -3.41
N VAL A 46 -0.24 -12.58 -4.60
CA VAL A 46 -0.17 -11.31 -5.34
C VAL A 46 -1.09 -10.23 -4.76
N THR A 47 -2.28 -10.61 -4.30
CA THR A 47 -3.32 -9.66 -3.86
C THR A 47 -2.85 -8.68 -2.77
N PRO A 48 -2.16 -9.12 -1.69
CA PRO A 48 -1.63 -8.20 -0.69
C PRO A 48 -0.67 -7.16 -1.26
N PHE A 49 0.17 -7.53 -2.25
CA PHE A 49 1.08 -6.59 -2.90
C PHE A 49 0.35 -5.54 -3.73
N GLU A 50 -0.71 -5.92 -4.44
CA GLU A 50 -1.53 -4.93 -5.15
C GLU A 50 -2.23 -3.97 -4.19
N ILE A 51 -2.72 -4.45 -3.05
CA ILE A 51 -3.29 -3.60 -1.99
C ILE A 51 -2.22 -2.64 -1.45
N MET A 52 -1.02 -3.15 -1.14
CA MET A 52 0.10 -2.33 -0.66
C MET A 52 0.50 -1.27 -1.68
N LYS A 53 0.59 -1.62 -2.98
CA LYS A 53 0.86 -0.67 -4.06
C LYS A 53 -0.20 0.41 -4.11
N ASN A 54 -1.48 0.06 -4.06
CA ASN A 54 -2.58 1.02 -4.11
C ASN A 54 -2.57 1.96 -2.89
N ASN A 55 -2.30 1.43 -1.70
CA ASN A 55 -2.15 2.24 -0.49
C ASN A 55 -0.93 3.16 -0.55
N GLY A 56 0.19 2.67 -1.11
CA GLY A 56 1.39 3.48 -1.34
C GLY A 56 1.11 4.66 -2.27
N TRP A 57 0.40 4.43 -3.37
CA TRP A 57 -0.02 5.48 -4.29
C TRP A 57 -1.01 6.46 -3.66
N ARG A 58 -2.01 5.99 -2.91
CA ARG A 58 -2.94 6.84 -2.17
C ARG A 58 -2.21 7.74 -1.18
N SER A 59 -1.31 7.18 -0.38
CA SER A 59 -0.48 7.92 0.57
C SER A 59 0.39 8.95 -0.14
N HIS A 60 1.06 8.56 -1.23
CA HIS A 60 1.90 9.46 -2.01
C HIS A 60 1.08 10.61 -2.60
N ASN A 61 -0.09 10.33 -3.16
CA ASN A 61 -0.92 11.36 -3.77
C ASN A 61 -1.79 12.13 -2.75
N THR A 62 -1.55 11.95 -1.46
CA THR A 62 -2.23 12.72 -0.42
C THR A 62 -1.55 14.07 -0.21
N ILE A 63 -2.32 15.15 -0.27
CA ILE A 63 -1.92 16.52 0.06
C ILE A 63 -2.16 16.71 1.57
N GLY A 64 -1.07 16.69 2.34
CA GLY A 64 -1.10 16.83 3.79
C GLY A 64 -1.30 18.26 4.27
N HIS A 65 -1.45 18.42 5.59
CA HIS A 65 -1.68 19.71 6.25
C HIS A 65 -0.53 20.71 5.98
N GLU A 66 0.70 20.21 5.94
CA GLU A 66 1.93 20.97 5.72
C GLU A 66 2.03 21.64 4.34
N LEU A 67 1.20 21.20 3.39
CA LEU A 67 1.13 21.78 2.04
C LEU A 67 0.06 22.87 1.92
N PHE A 68 -0.71 23.08 2.97
CA PHE A 68 -1.67 24.16 3.11
C PHE A 68 -1.18 25.20 4.10
N ARG A 69 -1.59 26.44 3.91
CA ARG A 69 -1.42 27.48 4.91
C ARG A 69 -2.46 27.26 6.02
N ALA A 70 -2.01 27.43 7.26
CA ALA A 70 -2.88 27.29 8.43
C ALA A 70 -3.95 28.39 8.46
N GLY A 71 -5.21 27.99 8.70
CA GLY A 71 -6.34 28.90 8.91
C GLY A 71 -7.18 29.19 7.65
N ASP A 72 -6.55 29.42 6.49
CA ASP A 72 -7.26 29.76 5.24
C ASP A 72 -7.45 28.55 4.29
N GLY A 73 -6.71 27.46 4.49
CA GLY A 73 -6.77 26.29 3.61
C GLY A 73 -6.17 26.52 2.22
N ALA A 74 -5.46 27.63 2.01
CA ALA A 74 -4.84 27.95 0.73
C ALA A 74 -3.60 27.07 0.49
N LEU A 75 -3.38 26.66 -0.76
CA LEU A 75 -2.19 25.88 -1.12
C LEU A 75 -0.91 26.73 -1.04
N LEU A 76 0.12 26.19 -0.38
CA LEU A 76 1.47 26.75 -0.43
C LEU A 76 2.14 26.43 -1.78
N ALA A 77 3.24 27.11 -2.09
CA ALA A 77 4.03 26.84 -3.30
C ALA A 77 4.46 25.35 -3.41
N ALA A 78 4.80 24.72 -2.28
CA ALA A 78 5.09 23.30 -2.22
C ALA A 78 3.87 22.43 -2.57
N GLY A 79 2.68 22.81 -2.07
CA GLY A 79 1.42 22.14 -2.40
C GLY A 79 1.05 22.27 -3.87
N GLN A 80 1.20 23.47 -4.45
CA GLN A 80 1.00 23.71 -5.88
C GLN A 80 1.91 22.82 -6.75
N ASN A 81 3.19 22.73 -6.40
CA ASN A 81 4.12 21.85 -7.09
C ASN A 81 3.75 20.37 -6.95
N ARG A 82 3.25 19.96 -5.79
CA ARG A 82 2.78 18.59 -5.55
C ARG A 82 1.57 18.25 -6.41
N VAL A 83 0.57 19.13 -6.47
CA VAL A 83 -0.61 18.98 -7.33
C VAL A 83 -0.18 18.88 -8.80
N ARG A 84 0.69 19.78 -9.27
CA ARG A 84 1.23 19.73 -10.64
C ARG A 84 1.93 18.41 -10.94
N TRP A 85 2.75 17.92 -10.02
CA TRP A 85 3.46 16.67 -10.20
C TRP A 85 2.49 15.49 -10.32
N ILE A 86 1.47 15.40 -9.45
CA ILE A 86 0.48 14.32 -9.51
C ILE A 86 -0.31 14.39 -10.82
N ALA A 87 -0.74 15.60 -11.22
CA ALA A 87 -1.57 15.77 -12.40
C ALA A 87 -0.84 15.48 -13.72
N THR A 88 0.48 15.71 -13.77
CA THR A 88 1.27 15.57 -15.01
C THR A 88 2.15 14.32 -15.05
N GLN A 89 2.81 13.98 -13.95
CA GLN A 89 3.84 12.94 -13.90
C GLN A 89 3.31 11.58 -13.42
N SER A 90 2.24 11.54 -12.62
CA SER A 90 1.69 10.26 -12.20
C SER A 90 1.10 9.49 -13.39
N PRO A 91 1.19 8.15 -13.42
CA PRO A 91 0.56 7.33 -14.45
C PRO A 91 -0.95 7.59 -14.53
N LEU A 92 -1.53 7.59 -15.73
CA LEU A 92 -2.93 7.92 -15.97
C LEU A 92 -3.91 7.14 -15.07
N THR A 93 -3.67 5.85 -14.83
CA THR A 93 -4.51 4.98 -13.99
C THR A 93 -4.40 5.27 -12.48
N ARG A 94 -3.51 6.18 -12.07
CA ARG A 94 -3.21 6.54 -10.67
C ARG A 94 -3.17 8.05 -10.45
N ARG A 95 -3.70 8.84 -11.39
CA ARG A 95 -3.87 10.29 -11.25
C ARG A 95 -5.11 10.58 -10.40
N GLU A 96 -4.98 10.31 -9.11
CA GLU A 96 -5.98 10.64 -8.09
C GLU A 96 -5.30 11.55 -7.08
N ILE A 97 -5.95 12.65 -6.69
CA ILE A 97 -5.45 13.56 -5.65
C ILE A 97 -6.31 13.39 -4.42
N HIS A 98 -5.67 13.05 -3.30
CA HIS A 98 -6.35 12.94 -2.01
C HIS A 98 -6.06 14.19 -1.17
N VAL A 99 -7.10 14.88 -0.72
CA VAL A 99 -6.98 16.07 0.14
C VAL A 99 -7.23 15.64 1.57
N LEU A 100 -6.27 15.89 2.46
CA LEU A 100 -6.46 15.62 3.88
C LEU A 100 -7.51 16.57 4.47
N GLU A 101 -8.47 16.04 5.20
CA GLU A 101 -9.50 16.83 5.88
C GLU A 101 -8.88 17.91 6.78
N GLY A 102 -9.53 19.07 6.81
CA GLY A 102 -9.20 20.16 7.72
C GLY A 102 -9.74 19.92 9.12
N VAL A 103 -9.54 20.89 10.01
CA VAL A 103 -10.08 20.84 11.38
C VAL A 103 -11.61 20.92 11.36
N ASN A 104 -12.18 21.56 10.33
CA ASN A 104 -13.61 21.70 10.14
C ASN A 104 -14.00 21.54 8.65
N ALA A 105 -15.32 21.47 8.40
CA ALA A 105 -15.84 21.33 7.04
C ALA A 105 -15.48 22.52 6.13
N ALA A 106 -15.56 23.75 6.65
CA ALA A 106 -15.24 24.95 5.89
C ALA A 106 -13.78 24.97 5.39
N GLU A 107 -12.83 24.56 6.23
CA GLU A 107 -11.42 24.43 5.86
C GLU A 107 -11.23 23.29 4.85
N THR A 108 -11.94 22.18 5.02
CA THR A 108 -11.88 21.06 4.06
C THR A 108 -12.38 21.50 2.68
N ASP A 109 -13.49 22.22 2.62
CA ASP A 109 -14.05 22.76 1.37
C ASP A 109 -13.10 23.77 0.73
N ALA A 110 -12.48 24.65 1.53
CA ALA A 110 -11.47 25.60 1.05
C ALA A 110 -10.25 24.89 0.45
N ARG A 111 -9.75 23.84 1.11
CA ARG A 111 -8.62 23.02 0.60
C ARG A 111 -8.97 22.34 -0.71
N VAL A 112 -10.16 21.73 -0.80
CA VAL A 112 -10.64 21.08 -2.02
C VAL A 112 -10.79 22.10 -3.15
N ALA A 113 -11.34 23.29 -2.86
CA ALA A 113 -11.47 24.38 -3.83
C ALA A 113 -10.09 24.84 -4.33
N ALA A 114 -9.12 25.05 -3.44
CA ALA A 114 -7.76 25.45 -3.81
C ALA A 114 -7.07 24.41 -4.70
N VAL A 115 -7.26 23.11 -4.42
CA VAL A 115 -6.73 22.02 -5.25
C VAL A 115 -7.43 21.98 -6.62
N ARG A 116 -8.75 22.15 -6.67
CA ARG A 116 -9.49 22.22 -7.95
C ARG A 116 -9.01 23.38 -8.81
N GLU A 117 -8.83 24.55 -8.23
CA GLU A 117 -8.30 25.72 -8.92
C GLU A 117 -6.89 25.47 -9.44
N ALA A 118 -6.02 24.86 -8.62
CA ALA A 118 -4.68 24.48 -9.02
C ALA A 118 -4.66 23.51 -10.21
N VAL A 119 -5.57 22.53 -10.24
CA VAL A 119 -5.71 21.58 -11.36
C VAL A 119 -6.25 22.27 -12.61
N ALA A 120 -7.27 23.12 -12.46
CA ALA A 120 -7.87 23.85 -13.58
C ALA A 120 -6.88 24.80 -14.29
N GLY A 121 -5.87 25.29 -13.57
CA GLY A 121 -4.79 26.11 -14.13
C GLY A 121 -3.73 25.33 -14.91
N LEU A 122 -3.79 23.99 -14.94
CA LEU A 122 -2.80 23.16 -15.63
C LEU A 122 -3.30 22.71 -17.00
N THR A 123 -2.40 22.67 -17.98
CA THR A 123 -2.63 21.97 -19.23
C THR A 123 -2.36 20.49 -19.01
N LEU A 124 -3.41 19.68 -19.04
CA LEU A 124 -3.32 18.25 -18.75
C LEU A 124 -3.45 17.42 -20.03
N ASP A 125 -2.57 16.43 -20.15
CA ASP A 125 -2.69 15.41 -21.20
C ASP A 125 -3.59 14.28 -20.70
N GLY A 126 -4.79 14.18 -21.25
CA GLY A 126 -5.73 13.09 -20.97
C GLY A 126 -6.80 13.43 -19.94
N VAL A 127 -7.09 12.49 -19.05
CA VAL A 127 -8.18 12.59 -18.06
C VAL A 127 -7.76 13.47 -16.87
N GLU A 128 -8.65 14.38 -16.47
CA GLU A 128 -8.47 15.23 -15.29
C GLU A 128 -8.40 14.36 -14.01
N PRO A 129 -7.46 14.63 -13.09
CA PRO A 129 -7.32 13.84 -11.87
C PRO A 129 -8.56 13.96 -10.99
N THR A 130 -9.03 12.83 -10.48
CA THR A 130 -10.13 12.82 -9.50
C THR A 130 -9.64 13.36 -8.16
N ILE A 131 -10.39 14.30 -7.57
CA ILE A 131 -10.09 14.91 -6.28
C ILE A 131 -11.01 14.30 -5.22
N LEU A 132 -10.42 13.68 -4.20
CA LEU A 132 -11.11 12.96 -3.12
C LEU A 132 -10.65 13.48 -1.77
N VAL A 133 -11.56 13.52 -0.78
CA VAL A 133 -11.19 13.84 0.60
C VAL A 133 -10.76 12.55 1.33
N THR A 134 -9.70 12.63 2.13
CA THR A 134 -9.22 11.53 2.96
C THR A 134 -8.99 11.98 4.39
N ARG A 135 -9.13 11.02 5.32
CA ARG A 135 -8.79 11.17 6.75
C ARG A 135 -7.50 10.45 7.12
N SER A 136 -6.95 9.69 6.17
CA SER A 136 -5.71 8.95 6.38
C SER A 136 -4.53 9.90 6.21
N VAL A 137 -3.87 10.18 7.33
CA VAL A 137 -2.63 10.97 7.32
C VAL A 137 -1.51 10.10 6.75
N PRO A 138 -0.77 10.57 5.73
CA PRO A 138 0.36 9.82 5.21
C PRO A 138 1.43 9.69 6.30
N PRO A 139 2.05 8.50 6.47
CA PRO A 139 3.15 8.34 7.41
C PRO A 139 4.34 9.18 6.94
N THR A 140 4.58 10.28 7.63
CA THR A 140 5.72 11.17 7.37
C THR A 140 6.75 11.03 8.49
N THR A 141 7.97 11.47 8.20
CA THR A 141 9.03 11.61 9.21
C THR A 141 9.29 13.10 9.42
N PRO A 142 9.47 13.57 10.67
CA PRO A 142 9.85 14.96 10.91
C PRO A 142 11.08 15.35 10.09
N GLY A 143 11.04 16.51 9.45
CA GLY A 143 12.13 16.97 8.58
C GLY A 143 13.48 17.09 9.31
N SER A 144 13.45 17.45 10.60
CA SER A 144 14.64 17.46 11.46
C SER A 144 15.29 16.08 11.60
N MET A 145 14.47 15.03 11.75
CA MET A 145 14.95 13.66 11.84
C MET A 145 15.48 13.16 10.50
N ALA A 146 14.77 13.42 9.39
CA ALA A 146 15.24 13.08 8.06
C ALA A 146 16.58 13.76 7.73
N THR A 147 16.75 15.03 8.14
CA THR A 147 18.00 15.78 7.97
C THR A 147 19.12 15.19 8.81
N LYS A 148 18.85 14.87 10.08
CA LYS A 148 19.81 14.22 10.98
C LYS A 148 20.28 12.89 10.42
N ILE A 149 19.37 12.01 10.00
CA ILE A 149 19.72 10.69 9.44
C ILE A 149 20.60 10.84 8.20
N ASN A 150 20.27 11.76 7.28
CA ASN A 150 21.09 12.00 6.10
C ASN A 150 22.48 12.51 6.47
N ARG A 151 22.58 13.44 7.41
CA ARG A 151 23.85 13.96 7.90
C ARG A 151 24.70 12.86 8.55
N ASP A 152 24.11 12.14 9.50
CA ASP A 152 24.74 11.02 10.20
C ASP A 152 25.22 9.96 9.19
N ARG A 153 24.46 9.71 8.12
CA ARG A 153 24.87 8.81 7.04
C ARG A 153 26.12 9.33 6.33
N PHE A 154 26.15 10.60 5.92
CA PHE A 154 27.33 11.17 5.24
C PHE A 154 28.57 11.21 6.13
N GLU A 155 28.40 11.51 7.42
CA GLU A 155 29.50 11.56 8.38
C GLU A 155 30.07 10.17 8.73
N ASN A 156 29.23 9.13 8.72
CA ASN A 156 29.61 7.77 9.11
C ASN A 156 29.76 6.79 7.93
N ILE A 157 29.65 7.25 6.67
CA ILE A 157 29.92 6.39 5.51
C ILE A 157 31.40 5.96 5.56
N PRO A 158 31.69 4.64 5.60
CA PRO A 158 33.06 4.16 5.53
C PRO A 158 33.70 4.63 4.23
N ILE A 159 34.96 5.08 4.30
CA ILE A 159 35.74 5.46 3.13
C ILE A 159 35.74 4.25 2.16
N PRO A 160 35.35 4.43 0.88
CA PRO A 160 35.41 3.37 -0.11
C PRO A 160 36.84 2.81 -0.18
N LYS A 161 37.00 1.52 0.15
CA LYS A 161 38.29 0.84 0.01
C LYS A 161 38.31 0.07 -1.29
N LEU A 162 39.38 0.22 -2.06
CA LEU A 162 39.64 -0.67 -3.19
C LEU A 162 39.95 -2.08 -2.65
N PRO A 163 39.55 -3.15 -3.36
CA PRO A 163 39.94 -4.50 -2.98
C PRO A 163 41.47 -4.61 -2.99
N THR A 164 42.03 -5.13 -1.90
CA THR A 164 43.48 -5.32 -1.71
C THR A 164 44.04 -6.45 -2.58
N THR A 165 43.18 -7.17 -3.30
CA THR A 165 43.55 -8.20 -4.26
C THR A 165 42.69 -8.06 -5.51
N THR A 166 43.35 -8.05 -6.67
CA THR A 166 42.70 -8.14 -7.98
C THR A 166 42.22 -9.57 -8.23
N ALA A 167 41.28 -9.75 -9.17
CA ALA A 167 40.76 -11.07 -9.54
C ALA A 167 41.83 -12.06 -10.05
N SER A 168 42.98 -11.56 -10.50
CA SER A 168 44.16 -12.34 -10.91
C SER A 168 45.11 -12.70 -9.77
N GLY A 169 44.76 -12.40 -8.51
CA GLY A 169 45.57 -12.72 -7.33
C GLY A 169 46.75 -11.77 -7.08
N GLN A 170 46.86 -10.67 -7.84
CA GLN A 170 47.87 -9.64 -7.59
C GLN A 170 47.40 -8.70 -6.48
N GLN A 171 48.30 -8.32 -5.57
CA GLN A 171 48.04 -7.30 -4.55
C GLN A 171 47.63 -6.00 -5.24
N GLY A 172 46.45 -5.50 -4.87
CA GLY A 172 45.91 -4.24 -5.36
C GLY A 172 46.70 -3.07 -4.77
N VAL A 173 46.84 -2.01 -5.56
CA VAL A 173 47.51 -0.77 -5.14
C VAL A 173 46.55 -0.01 -4.22
N ALA A 174 46.62 -0.28 -2.91
CA ALA A 174 45.88 0.47 -1.90
C ALA A 174 46.87 0.92 -0.81
N GLU A 175 47.05 2.23 -0.71
CA GLU A 175 47.52 2.92 0.52
C GLU A 175 46.35 3.09 1.50
#